data_AF-A0A0D7KR52-F1
#
_entry.id   AF-A0A0D7KR52-F1
#
_cell.length_a   1.000
_cell.length_b   1.000
_cell.length_c   1.000
_cell.angle_alpha   90.00
_cell.angle_beta   90.00
_cell.angle_gamma   90.00
#
_symmetry.space_group_name_H-M   'P 1'
#
loop_
_entity.id
_entity.type
_entity.pdbx_description
1 polymer ?
#
loop_
_entity_poly.entity_id
_entity_poly.type
_entity_poly.pdbx_seq_one_letter_code
_entity_poly.pdbx_strand_id
1 'polypeptide(L)'
;MNLKVYQIIKPPTKKEKWKELVEYLSQTGFYAGEHGLRYCLNSEYQYDEEQGIYVGAIHEEYIPDQTSVDGNKQEQPIVNIDPWERTIFAIDFVNEKLLIQLRDYSPRNLSRKIILARITGILSDAWEDLFNSEYNYIPTNLSLGNDYFINSFINKTRVTGVKLSFDKSWIVTDIYDGKSMPENWKAVWNEDQSDLSDLTLKTSNDGDLHESPLFKIALSSPGVTIESVSYFDSAIDKIRTESRTQFDQIDVTDVNKRTELPTALYETVRTMVENRKKLQQLKAINLV
;
A
#
# COMPACT_ATOMS: atom_id res chain seq x y z
N MET A 1 8.49 -2.38 7.60
CA MET A 1 7.89 -1.05 7.29
C MET A 1 7.36 -1.13 5.87
N ASN A 2 6.09 -0.81 5.63
CA ASN A 2 5.53 -0.97 4.28
C ASN A 2 5.56 0.32 3.47
N LEU A 3 5.96 0.24 2.20
CA LEU A 3 5.90 1.34 1.24
C LEU A 3 4.83 1.04 0.17
N LYS A 4 3.83 1.91 0.02
CA LYS A 4 2.86 1.82 -1.09
C LYS A 4 3.51 2.34 -2.37
N VAL A 5 3.31 1.62 -3.47
CA VAL A 5 3.89 1.97 -4.76
C VAL A 5 2.88 2.65 -5.68
N TYR A 6 3.32 3.75 -6.30
CA TYR A 6 2.60 4.54 -7.29
C TYR A 6 3.44 4.63 -8.57
N GLN A 7 2.79 4.68 -9.73
CA GLN A 7 3.42 4.90 -11.03
C GLN A 7 3.44 6.40 -11.30
N ILE A 8 4.60 6.94 -11.64
CA ILE A 8 4.76 8.31 -12.13
C ILE A 8 4.36 8.32 -13.62
N ILE A 9 3.47 9.23 -14.00
CA ILE A 9 2.99 9.40 -15.38
C ILE A 9 3.80 10.49 -16.06
N LYS A 10 4.18 10.27 -17.32
CA LYS A 10 5.02 11.19 -18.12
C LYS A 10 6.30 11.58 -17.35
N PRO A 11 7.08 10.60 -16.88
CA PRO A 11 8.32 10.90 -16.19
C PRO A 11 9.27 11.62 -17.16
N PRO A 12 10.12 12.51 -16.63
CA PRO A 12 11.04 13.25 -17.46
C PRO A 12 12.01 12.30 -18.13
N THR A 13 12.03 12.32 -19.46
CA THR A 13 12.77 11.39 -20.31
C THR A 13 14.31 11.49 -20.22
N LYS A 14 14.84 12.35 -19.34
CA LYS A 14 16.28 12.64 -19.26
C LYS A 14 16.85 12.27 -17.90
N LYS A 15 17.57 11.14 -17.85
CA LYS A 15 18.34 10.68 -16.67
C LYS A 15 19.26 11.77 -16.09
N GLU A 16 19.79 12.61 -16.97
CA GLU A 16 20.71 13.72 -16.63
C GLU A 16 20.11 14.70 -15.60
N LYS A 17 18.78 14.85 -15.59
CA LYS A 17 18.08 15.76 -14.68
C LYS A 17 17.67 15.14 -13.34
N TRP A 18 17.98 13.85 -13.11
CA TRP A 18 17.71 13.23 -11.81
C TRP A 18 18.55 13.88 -10.70
N LYS A 19 19.80 14.22 -11.00
CA LYS A 19 20.68 14.95 -10.07
C LYS A 19 20.14 16.33 -9.75
N GLU A 20 19.69 17.07 -10.76
CA GLU A 20 19.07 18.39 -10.59
C GLU A 20 17.86 18.32 -9.66
N LEU A 21 17.03 17.28 -9.82
CA LEU A 21 15.89 17.05 -8.93
C LEU A 21 16.32 16.69 -7.51
N VAL A 22 17.31 15.81 -7.33
CA VAL A 22 17.83 15.48 -5.99
C VAL A 22 18.39 16.74 -5.32
N GLU A 23 19.13 17.57 -6.06
CA GLU A 23 19.65 18.84 -5.58
C GLU A 23 18.53 19.82 -5.20
N TYR A 24 17.53 20.00 -6.06
CA TYR A 24 16.34 20.80 -5.77
C TYR A 24 15.69 20.35 -4.46
N LEU A 25 15.38 19.06 -4.33
CA LEU A 25 14.71 18.50 -3.15
C LEU A 25 15.56 18.70 -1.88
N SER A 26 16.89 18.58 -1.98
CA SER A 26 17.81 18.79 -0.86
C SER A 26 17.92 20.24 -0.39
N GLN A 27 17.55 21.21 -1.24
CA GLN A 27 17.60 22.63 -0.96
C GLN A 27 16.24 23.21 -0.53
N THR A 28 15.19 22.37 -0.48
CA THR A 28 13.87 22.81 -0.03
C THR A 28 13.87 23.23 1.44
N GLY A 29 13.09 24.27 1.73
CA GLY A 29 12.94 24.81 3.08
C GLY A 29 11.73 24.26 3.83
N PHE A 30 11.24 25.05 4.78
CA PHE A 30 9.96 24.77 5.43
C PHE A 30 8.80 25.25 4.56
N TYR A 31 7.77 24.42 4.49
CA TYR A 31 6.49 24.70 3.89
C TYR A 31 5.45 24.99 4.98
N ALA A 32 4.49 25.84 4.66
CA ALA A 32 3.36 26.12 5.53
C ALA A 32 2.32 25.00 5.44
N GLY A 33 2.00 24.39 6.58
CA GLY A 33 0.89 23.48 6.77
C GLY A 33 -0.33 24.15 7.40
N GLU A 34 -1.34 23.35 7.71
CA GLU A 34 -2.58 23.81 8.34
C GLU A 34 -2.33 24.32 9.78
N HIS A 35 -3.14 25.28 10.23
CA HIS A 35 -3.09 25.81 11.60
C HIS A 35 -1.74 26.42 12.02
N GLY A 36 -0.94 26.90 11.07
CA GLY A 36 0.37 27.49 11.34
C GLY A 36 1.46 26.47 11.63
N LEU A 37 1.17 25.18 11.45
CA LEU A 37 2.16 24.11 11.49
C LEU A 37 3.03 24.14 10.23
N ARG A 38 4.18 23.46 10.27
CA ARG A 38 5.12 23.40 9.16
C ARG A 38 5.43 21.95 8.78
N TYR A 39 5.93 21.79 7.57
CA TYR A 39 6.52 20.53 7.13
C TYR A 39 7.74 20.81 6.25
N CYS A 40 8.65 19.85 6.14
CA CYS A 40 9.84 19.97 5.30
C CYS A 40 10.32 18.59 4.83
N LEU A 41 11.13 18.57 3.77
CA LEU A 41 11.98 17.42 3.49
C LEU A 41 13.21 17.51 4.38
N ASN A 42 13.61 16.38 4.97
CA ASN A 42 14.85 16.33 5.74
C ASN A 42 16.05 16.51 4.80
N SER A 43 17.09 17.19 5.30
CA SER A 43 18.38 17.31 4.60
C SER A 43 19.11 15.97 4.50
N GLU A 44 18.82 15.02 5.40
CA GLU A 44 19.30 13.64 5.29
C GLU A 44 18.50 12.88 4.22
N TYR A 45 19.19 12.48 3.16
CA TYR A 45 18.66 11.65 2.09
C TYR A 45 19.71 10.62 1.64
N GLN A 46 19.27 9.60 0.90
CA GLN A 46 20.14 8.67 0.21
C GLN A 46 19.84 8.75 -1.29
N TYR A 47 20.90 8.79 -2.11
CA TYR A 47 20.77 8.73 -3.56
C TYR A 47 21.77 7.72 -4.12
N ASP A 48 21.26 6.61 -4.64
CA ASP A 48 22.03 5.64 -5.41
C ASP A 48 21.91 6.01 -6.89
N GLU A 49 22.93 6.70 -7.40
CA GLU A 49 22.97 7.17 -8.78
C GLU A 49 22.99 6.03 -9.79
N GLU A 50 23.68 4.93 -9.48
CA GLU A 50 23.79 3.77 -10.37
C GLU A 50 22.44 3.07 -10.53
N GLN A 51 21.69 2.95 -9.43
CA GLN A 51 20.38 2.31 -9.40
C GLN A 51 19.23 3.27 -9.71
N GLY A 52 19.49 4.58 -9.76
CA GLY A 52 18.49 5.63 -9.97
C GLY A 52 17.44 5.66 -8.87
N ILE A 53 17.86 5.56 -7.60
CA ILE A 53 16.95 5.53 -6.44
C ILE A 53 17.29 6.69 -5.53
N TYR A 54 16.30 7.56 -5.31
CA TYR A 54 16.34 8.58 -4.26
C TYR A 54 15.43 8.14 -3.10
N VAL A 55 15.89 8.31 -1.86
CA VAL A 55 15.10 8.09 -0.65
C VAL A 55 15.27 9.29 0.27
N GLY A 56 14.14 9.85 0.70
CA GLY A 56 14.10 10.97 1.65
C GLY A 56 13.04 10.74 2.71
N ALA A 57 12.93 11.71 3.62
CA ALA A 57 11.86 11.74 4.61
C ALA A 57 11.20 13.12 4.63
N ILE A 58 9.87 13.14 4.60
CA ILE A 58 9.10 14.33 4.94
C ILE A 58 8.87 14.33 6.45
N HIS A 59 9.15 15.45 7.10
CA HIS A 59 8.89 15.70 8.51
C HIS A 59 7.73 16.70 8.62
N GLU A 60 6.77 16.40 9.48
CA GLU A 60 5.58 17.24 9.68
C GLU A 60 5.39 17.58 11.15
N GLU A 61 5.13 18.86 11.43
CA GLU A 61 4.70 19.29 12.75
C GLU A 61 3.30 18.75 13.06
N TYR A 62 3.11 18.33 14.30
CA TYR A 62 1.81 17.94 14.85
C TYR A 62 1.57 18.61 16.19
N ILE A 63 0.29 18.65 16.56
CA ILE A 63 -0.14 19.13 17.88
C ILE A 63 -0.18 17.90 18.80
N PRO A 64 0.70 17.79 19.80
CA PRO A 64 0.68 16.67 20.72
C PRO A 64 -0.63 16.66 21.51
N ASP A 65 -1.33 15.53 21.52
CA ASP A 65 -2.52 15.28 22.32
C ASP A 65 -2.22 14.40 23.56
N GLN A 66 -0.93 14.20 23.85
CA GLN A 66 -0.49 13.37 24.96
C GLN A 66 -0.45 14.14 26.27
N THR A 67 -0.98 13.50 27.31
CA THR A 67 -0.97 13.98 28.68
C THR A 67 -0.23 12.98 29.57
N SER A 68 0.43 13.49 30.61
CA SER A 68 0.96 12.70 31.72
C SER A 68 0.04 12.84 32.92
N VAL A 69 0.24 12.00 33.93
CA VAL A 69 -0.45 12.12 35.22
C VAL A 69 0.59 12.46 36.27
N ASP A 70 0.39 13.56 36.98
CA ASP A 70 1.30 14.01 38.03
C ASP A 70 1.17 13.18 39.32
N GLY A 71 2.03 13.48 40.30
CA GLY A 71 2.00 12.82 41.62
C GLY A 71 0.70 13.05 42.42
N ASN A 72 -0.13 14.02 42.03
CA ASN A 72 -1.43 14.31 42.61
C ASN A 72 -2.59 13.65 41.84
N LYS A 73 -2.27 12.76 40.89
CA LYS A 73 -3.24 12.11 39.98
C LYS A 73 -3.98 13.09 39.08
N GLN A 74 -3.41 14.26 38.79
CA GLN A 74 -3.97 15.21 37.84
C GLN A 74 -3.34 15.00 36.47
N GLU A 75 -4.17 15.08 35.45
CA GLU A 75 -3.73 15.09 34.07
C GLU A 75 -2.99 16.40 33.77
N GLN A 76 -1.78 16.31 33.24
CA GLN A 76 -0.97 17.45 32.84
C GLN A 76 -0.45 17.27 31.40
N PRO A 77 -0.32 18.35 30.61
CA PRO A 77 0.32 18.26 29.30
C PRO A 77 1.76 17.79 29.42
N ILE A 78 2.20 16.91 28.52
CA ILE A 78 3.62 16.54 28.45
C ILE A 78 4.39 17.69 27.81
N VAL A 79 5.32 18.28 28.56
CA VAL A 79 6.24 19.31 28.06
C VAL A 79 7.45 18.62 27.41
N ASN A 80 7.94 19.14 26.28
CA ASN A 80 9.06 18.61 25.48
C ASN A 80 8.78 17.38 24.61
N ILE A 81 7.57 17.22 24.09
CA ILE A 81 7.35 16.30 22.97
C ILE A 81 7.94 16.92 21.71
N ASP A 82 8.84 16.21 21.04
CA ASP A 82 9.31 16.58 19.70
C ASP A 82 8.10 16.54 18.75
N PRO A 83 7.62 17.70 18.26
CA PRO A 83 6.33 17.78 17.59
C PRO A 83 6.44 17.32 16.13
N TRP A 84 7.41 16.47 15.78
CA TRP A 84 7.65 16.04 14.41
C TRP A 84 7.39 14.55 14.23
N GLU A 85 6.60 14.24 13.22
CA GLU A 85 6.47 12.88 12.72
C GLU A 85 7.08 12.82 11.32
N ARG A 86 7.81 11.75 11.04
CA ARG A 86 8.44 11.56 9.73
C ARG A 86 7.77 10.47 8.92
N THR A 87 7.74 10.66 7.61
CA THR A 87 7.31 9.64 6.64
C THR A 87 8.39 9.47 5.59
N ILE A 88 8.86 8.23 5.41
CA ILE A 88 9.84 7.91 4.38
C ILE A 88 9.15 7.81 3.02
N PHE A 89 9.78 8.36 2.00
CA PHE A 89 9.37 8.18 0.61
C PHE A 89 10.60 7.93 -0.26
N ALA A 90 10.37 7.31 -1.41
CA ALA A 90 11.42 7.04 -2.37
C ALA A 90 10.94 7.27 -3.79
N ILE A 91 11.85 7.70 -4.65
CA ILE A 91 11.64 7.83 -6.08
C ILE A 91 12.57 6.86 -6.76
N ASP A 92 11.96 5.94 -7.50
CA ASP A 92 12.63 5.05 -8.41
C ASP A 92 12.53 5.64 -9.81
N PHE A 93 13.60 6.26 -10.27
CA PHE A 93 13.59 6.91 -11.57
C PHE A 93 13.67 5.92 -12.74
N VAL A 94 14.22 4.72 -12.51
CA VAL A 94 14.38 3.70 -13.56
C VAL A 94 13.05 3.04 -13.90
N ASN A 95 12.26 2.66 -12.88
CA ASN A 95 10.94 2.06 -13.07
C ASN A 95 9.80 3.07 -12.92
N GLU A 96 10.15 4.35 -12.79
CA GLU A 96 9.22 5.48 -12.77
C GLU A 96 8.19 5.35 -11.63
N LYS A 97 8.65 5.00 -10.43
CA LYS A 97 7.79 4.78 -9.26
C LYS A 97 8.01 5.82 -8.18
N LEU A 98 6.92 6.21 -7.54
CA LEU A 98 6.92 6.86 -6.23
C LEU A 98 6.52 5.82 -5.19
N LEU A 99 7.30 5.70 -4.13
CA LEU A 99 7.02 4.84 -2.99
C LEU A 99 6.83 5.70 -1.75
N ILE A 100 5.78 5.46 -0.98
CA ILE A 100 5.51 6.23 0.25
C ILE A 100 5.22 5.27 1.39
N GLN A 101 5.84 5.51 2.53
CA GLN A 101 5.60 4.74 3.74
C GLN A 101 4.13 4.79 4.15
N LEU A 102 3.54 3.61 4.26
CA LEU A 102 2.26 3.40 4.91
C LEU A 102 2.50 3.27 6.41
N ARG A 103 1.98 4.25 7.14
CA ARG A 103 1.95 4.22 8.59
C ARG A 103 0.63 4.75 9.11
N ASP A 104 0.36 4.41 10.35
CA ASP A 104 -0.66 5.08 11.14
C ASP A 104 0.00 6.28 11.83
N TYR A 105 -0.74 7.38 11.85
CA TYR A 105 -0.31 8.63 12.47
C TYR A 105 -0.98 8.72 13.83
N SER A 106 -0.19 8.95 14.86
CA SER A 106 -0.69 9.15 16.23
C SER A 106 -1.54 10.42 16.33
N PRO A 107 -1.11 11.56 15.75
CA PRO A 107 -1.85 12.82 15.84
C PRO A 107 -3.03 12.90 14.86
N ARG A 108 -4.14 13.49 15.29
CA ARG A 108 -5.36 13.61 14.46
C ARG A 108 -5.20 14.51 13.23
N ASN A 109 -4.24 15.43 13.25
CA ASN A 109 -4.00 16.36 12.15
C ASN A 109 -3.10 15.79 11.04
N LEU A 110 -2.54 14.59 11.23
CA LEU A 110 -1.73 13.92 10.22
C LEU A 110 -2.49 12.72 9.64
N SER A 111 -2.39 12.53 8.34
CA SER A 111 -2.98 11.38 7.66
C SER A 111 -2.20 11.02 6.42
N ARG A 112 -2.38 9.77 5.96
CA ARG A 112 -1.78 9.29 4.70
C ARG A 112 -2.15 10.18 3.51
N LYS A 113 -3.37 10.73 3.50
CA LYS A 113 -3.86 11.63 2.44
C LYS A 113 -3.12 12.98 2.46
N ILE A 114 -2.93 13.55 3.64
CA ILE A 114 -2.23 14.84 3.82
C ILE A 114 -0.77 14.70 3.40
N ILE A 115 -0.10 13.65 3.89
CA ILE A 115 1.29 13.33 3.52
C ILE A 115 1.46 13.16 2.01
N LEU A 116 0.59 12.37 1.39
CA LEU A 116 0.64 12.13 -0.05
C LEU A 116 0.45 13.44 -0.81
N ALA A 117 -0.49 14.30 -0.39
CA ALA A 117 -0.71 15.61 -1.01
C ALA A 117 0.50 16.52 -0.86
N ARG A 118 1.15 16.56 0.31
CA ARG A 118 2.34 17.38 0.56
C ARG A 118 3.55 16.93 -0.24
N ILE A 119 3.85 15.63 -0.26
CA ILE A 119 4.90 15.06 -1.12
C ILE A 119 4.60 15.38 -2.59
N THR A 120 3.35 15.18 -3.02
CA THR A 120 2.93 15.50 -4.40
C THR A 120 3.12 16.97 -4.73
N GLY A 121 2.76 17.89 -3.82
CA GLY A 121 2.95 19.33 -4.01
C GLY A 121 4.41 19.68 -4.22
N ILE A 122 5.30 19.19 -3.34
CA ILE A 122 6.75 19.43 -3.46
C ILE A 122 7.29 18.88 -4.78
N LEU A 123 6.89 17.66 -5.16
CA LEU A 123 7.31 17.06 -6.42
C LEU A 123 6.72 17.81 -7.63
N SER A 124 5.51 18.35 -7.53
CA SER A 124 4.89 19.12 -8.61
C SER A 124 5.64 20.43 -8.84
N ASP A 125 6.00 21.14 -7.77
CA ASP A 125 6.80 22.37 -7.85
C ASP A 125 8.17 22.08 -8.49
N ALA A 126 8.84 21.02 -8.03
CA ALA A 126 10.11 20.59 -8.60
C ALA A 126 9.98 20.19 -10.08
N TRP A 127 8.87 19.55 -10.44
CA TRP A 127 8.66 19.10 -11.81
C TRP A 127 8.40 20.23 -12.79
N GLU A 128 7.60 21.21 -12.36
CA GLU A 128 7.33 22.39 -13.16
C GLU A 128 8.61 23.20 -13.38
N ASP A 129 9.40 23.43 -12.32
CA ASP A 129 10.64 24.20 -12.40
C ASP A 129 11.71 23.51 -13.26
N LEU A 130 11.95 22.22 -13.05
CA LEU A 130 13.04 21.50 -13.72
C LEU A 130 12.65 20.92 -15.07
N PHE A 131 11.39 20.53 -15.26
CA PHE A 131 10.95 19.81 -16.47
C PHE A 131 9.90 20.56 -17.28
N ASN A 132 9.35 21.67 -16.78
CA ASN A 132 8.25 22.40 -17.41
C ASN A 132 7.10 21.44 -17.79
N SER A 133 6.73 20.60 -16.81
CA SER A 133 5.74 19.54 -16.96
C SER A 133 5.05 19.28 -15.63
N GLU A 134 3.77 18.95 -15.71
CA GLU A 134 2.99 18.52 -14.54
C GLU A 134 3.47 17.17 -13.99
N TYR A 135 3.65 17.11 -12.67
CA TYR A 135 3.83 15.85 -11.96
C TYR A 135 2.49 15.13 -11.79
N ASN A 136 2.42 13.89 -12.23
CA ASN A 136 1.24 13.06 -12.10
C ASN A 136 1.62 11.65 -11.64
N TYR A 137 0.77 11.03 -10.84
CA TYR A 137 0.95 9.64 -10.43
C TYR A 137 -0.39 8.92 -10.33
N ILE A 138 -0.33 7.59 -10.45
CA ILE A 138 -1.48 6.70 -10.23
C ILE A 138 -1.08 5.53 -9.34
N PRO A 139 -1.99 5.02 -8.49
CA PRO A 139 -1.71 3.82 -7.72
C PRO A 139 -1.30 2.67 -8.63
N THR A 140 -0.33 1.86 -8.19
CA THR A 140 0.00 0.61 -8.86
C THR A 140 -0.72 -0.56 -8.23
N ASN A 141 -0.92 -1.60 -9.05
CA ASN A 141 -1.19 -2.93 -8.58
C ASN A 141 -0.22 -3.96 -9.17
N LEU A 142 -0.01 -5.06 -8.46
CA LEU A 142 0.50 -6.26 -9.10
C LEU A 142 -0.69 -6.93 -9.76
N SER A 143 -0.68 -7.07 -11.08
CA SER A 143 -1.73 -7.73 -11.85
C SER A 143 -1.71 -9.25 -11.63
N LEU A 144 -1.82 -9.70 -10.38
CA LEU A 144 -1.98 -11.10 -10.04
C LEU A 144 -3.38 -11.51 -10.48
N GLY A 145 -3.52 -12.55 -11.29
CA GLY A 145 -4.86 -13.11 -11.57
C GLY A 145 -5.45 -13.73 -10.30
N ASN A 146 -6.75 -14.05 -10.33
CA ASN A 146 -7.32 -14.96 -9.32
C ASN A 146 -6.56 -16.30 -9.29
N ASP A 147 -6.03 -16.74 -10.43
CA ASP A 147 -5.19 -17.94 -10.57
C ASP A 147 -4.03 -18.00 -9.58
N TYR A 148 -3.41 -16.85 -9.27
CA TYR A 148 -2.34 -16.83 -8.27
C TYR A 148 -2.87 -17.22 -6.89
N PHE A 149 -3.98 -16.62 -6.46
CA PHE A 149 -4.60 -16.92 -5.16
C PHE A 149 -5.12 -18.36 -5.11
N ILE A 150 -5.75 -18.79 -6.21
CA ILE A 150 -6.28 -20.15 -6.35
C ILE A 150 -5.15 -21.18 -6.23
N ASN A 151 -4.07 -21.01 -6.98
CA ASN A 151 -2.99 -21.99 -7.04
C ASN A 151 -1.99 -21.90 -5.89
N SER A 152 -1.85 -20.75 -5.23
CA SER A 152 -0.88 -20.54 -4.16
C SER A 152 -1.47 -20.81 -2.78
N PHE A 153 -2.76 -20.50 -2.58
CA PHE A 153 -3.40 -20.60 -1.27
C PHE A 153 -4.61 -21.53 -1.30
N ILE A 154 -5.62 -21.25 -2.12
CA ILE A 154 -6.91 -21.97 -2.05
C ILE A 154 -6.68 -23.47 -2.26
N ASN A 155 -6.09 -23.89 -3.37
CA ASN A 155 -5.90 -25.31 -3.69
C ASN A 155 -4.90 -26.07 -2.78
N LYS A 156 -4.17 -25.37 -1.90
CA LYS A 156 -3.04 -25.93 -1.14
C LYS A 156 -3.23 -25.89 0.38
N THR A 157 -4.18 -25.11 0.88
CA THR A 157 -4.30 -24.79 2.30
C THR A 157 -5.74 -24.89 2.76
N ARG A 158 -5.98 -25.10 4.06
CA ARG A 158 -7.33 -25.00 4.62
C ARG A 158 -7.78 -23.54 4.58
N VAL A 159 -8.81 -23.22 3.80
CA VAL A 159 -9.29 -21.84 3.63
C VAL A 159 -10.34 -21.53 4.69
N THR A 160 -10.08 -20.52 5.50
CA THR A 160 -10.96 -20.12 6.62
C THR A 160 -11.72 -18.83 6.33
N GLY A 161 -11.34 -18.08 5.29
CA GLY A 161 -12.03 -16.88 4.86
C GLY A 161 -11.64 -16.42 3.46
N VAL A 162 -12.56 -15.72 2.78
CA VAL A 162 -12.28 -15.03 1.53
C VAL A 162 -13.06 -13.73 1.47
N LYS A 163 -12.45 -12.69 0.87
CA LYS A 163 -13.13 -11.48 0.45
C LYS A 163 -13.06 -11.39 -1.07
N LEU A 164 -14.22 -11.20 -1.70
CA LEU A 164 -14.40 -11.14 -3.14
C LEU A 164 -15.11 -9.85 -3.52
N SER A 165 -14.73 -9.27 -4.65
CA SER A 165 -15.45 -8.17 -5.32
C SER A 165 -15.96 -8.67 -6.68
N PHE A 166 -17.08 -8.12 -7.16
CA PHE A 166 -17.72 -8.55 -8.41
C PHE A 166 -17.97 -7.37 -9.34
N ASP A 167 -17.77 -7.60 -10.64
CA ASP A 167 -18.33 -6.76 -11.68
C ASP A 167 -19.84 -7.04 -11.85
N LYS A 168 -20.58 -6.15 -12.52
CA LYS A 168 -22.04 -6.20 -12.70
C LYS A 168 -22.62 -7.44 -13.41
N SER A 169 -21.79 -8.41 -13.78
CA SER A 169 -22.19 -9.63 -14.50
C SER A 169 -21.58 -10.87 -13.84
N TRP A 170 -22.38 -11.63 -13.09
CA TRP A 170 -21.92 -12.76 -12.27
C TRP A 170 -22.56 -14.11 -12.62
N ILE A 171 -23.13 -14.27 -13.81
CA ILE A 171 -23.80 -15.52 -14.19
C ILE A 171 -22.77 -16.65 -14.28
N VAL A 172 -22.93 -17.66 -13.43
CA VAL A 172 -22.04 -18.82 -13.36
C VAL A 172 -22.58 -19.93 -14.27
N THR A 173 -21.75 -20.39 -15.21
CA THR A 173 -22.04 -21.57 -16.06
C THR A 173 -21.33 -22.83 -15.57
N ASP A 174 -20.06 -22.69 -15.22
CA ASP A 174 -19.17 -23.78 -14.82
C ASP A 174 -18.50 -23.47 -13.48
N ILE A 175 -18.09 -24.51 -12.75
CA ILE A 175 -17.39 -24.35 -11.47
C ILE A 175 -15.87 -24.43 -11.68
N TYR A 176 -15.12 -23.53 -11.05
CA TYR A 176 -13.67 -23.40 -11.22
C TYR A 176 -12.88 -24.69 -10.89
N ASP A 177 -13.38 -25.52 -9.97
CA ASP A 177 -12.73 -26.78 -9.56
C ASP A 177 -13.24 -28.02 -10.34
N GLY A 178 -14.13 -27.81 -11.32
CA GLY A 178 -14.70 -28.85 -12.17
C GLY A 178 -15.64 -29.83 -11.46
N LYS A 179 -15.94 -29.64 -10.16
CA LYS A 179 -16.86 -30.52 -9.42
C LYS A 179 -18.31 -30.16 -9.73
N SER A 180 -19.20 -31.16 -9.63
CA SER A 180 -20.64 -30.93 -9.74
C SER A 180 -21.14 -30.07 -8.58
N MET A 181 -21.96 -29.07 -8.91
CA MET A 181 -22.63 -28.19 -7.95
C MET A 181 -24.12 -28.52 -7.91
N PRO A 182 -24.77 -28.52 -6.73
CA PRO A 182 -26.22 -28.61 -6.68
C PRO A 182 -26.89 -27.47 -7.46
N GLU A 183 -27.76 -27.82 -8.41
CA GLU A 183 -28.42 -26.86 -9.31
C GLU A 183 -29.24 -25.79 -8.57
N ASN A 184 -29.75 -26.10 -7.38
CA ASN A 184 -30.50 -25.14 -6.56
C ASN A 184 -29.65 -23.95 -6.12
N TRP A 185 -28.37 -24.17 -5.76
CA TRP A 185 -27.47 -23.08 -5.38
C TRP A 185 -27.09 -22.22 -6.58
N LYS A 186 -26.89 -22.84 -7.74
CA LYS A 186 -26.60 -22.15 -8.99
C LYS A 186 -27.79 -21.30 -9.44
N ALA A 187 -29.01 -21.82 -9.33
CA ALA A 187 -30.24 -21.08 -9.62
C ALA A 187 -30.39 -19.86 -8.69
N VAL A 188 -30.27 -20.06 -7.37
CA VAL A 188 -30.36 -18.95 -6.38
C VAL A 188 -29.33 -17.85 -6.65
N TRP A 189 -28.09 -18.21 -7.00
CA TRP A 189 -27.07 -17.23 -7.32
C TRP A 189 -27.33 -16.49 -8.63
N ASN A 190 -27.70 -17.21 -9.69
CA ASN A 190 -27.91 -16.60 -11.01
C ASN A 190 -29.21 -15.80 -11.11
N GLU A 191 -30.20 -16.10 -10.27
CA GLU A 191 -31.46 -15.35 -10.15
C GLU A 191 -31.36 -14.17 -9.18
N ASP A 192 -30.25 -14.03 -8.45
CA ASP A 192 -30.03 -12.91 -7.54
C ASP A 192 -30.00 -11.59 -8.32
N GLN A 193 -30.88 -10.67 -7.93
CA GLN A 193 -30.98 -9.31 -8.47
C GLN A 193 -30.49 -8.26 -7.49
N SER A 194 -29.77 -8.68 -6.44
CA SER A 194 -29.09 -7.71 -5.59
C SER A 194 -28.03 -6.97 -6.42
N ASP A 195 -27.57 -5.81 -5.97
CA ASP A 195 -26.38 -5.14 -6.57
C ASP A 195 -25.14 -5.53 -5.75
N LEU A 196 -24.86 -6.83 -5.63
CA LEU A 196 -23.75 -7.38 -4.85
C LEU A 196 -22.39 -6.92 -5.41
N SER A 197 -21.80 -5.90 -4.79
CA SER A 197 -20.43 -5.47 -5.13
C SER A 197 -19.36 -6.32 -4.46
N ASP A 198 -19.64 -6.83 -3.25
CA ASP A 198 -18.67 -7.48 -2.39
C ASP A 198 -19.27 -8.65 -1.61
N LEU A 199 -18.54 -9.76 -1.51
CA LEU A 199 -18.87 -10.90 -0.67
C LEU A 199 -17.71 -11.22 0.28
N THR A 200 -18.03 -11.36 1.56
CA THR A 200 -17.08 -11.89 2.55
C THR A 200 -17.61 -13.19 3.12
N LEU A 201 -16.85 -14.28 2.96
CA LEU A 201 -17.15 -15.57 3.56
C LEU A 201 -16.12 -15.88 4.63
N LYS A 202 -16.57 -16.46 5.74
CA LYS A 202 -15.72 -16.88 6.85
C LYS A 202 -16.28 -18.15 7.48
N THR A 203 -15.40 -19.07 7.84
CA THR A 203 -15.77 -20.28 8.58
C THR A 203 -15.85 -20.00 10.07
N SER A 204 -16.47 -20.91 10.82
CA SER A 204 -16.13 -21.08 12.24
C SER A 204 -14.68 -21.56 12.38
N ASN A 205 -14.10 -21.47 13.58
CA ASN A 205 -12.65 -21.61 13.83
C ASN A 205 -11.99 -22.88 13.21
N ASP A 206 -12.73 -23.98 13.07
CA ASP A 206 -12.20 -25.24 12.55
C ASP A 206 -12.65 -25.59 11.11
N GLY A 207 -13.50 -24.77 10.51
CA GLY A 207 -14.10 -25.05 9.20
C GLY A 207 -13.16 -24.83 8.01
N ASP A 208 -13.58 -25.34 6.85
CA ASP A 208 -12.94 -25.11 5.55
C ASP A 208 -13.99 -24.63 4.53
N LEU A 209 -13.70 -23.54 3.83
CA LEU A 209 -14.58 -23.01 2.78
C LEU A 209 -14.64 -23.92 1.55
N HIS A 210 -13.71 -24.86 1.35
CA HIS A 210 -13.77 -25.80 0.23
C HIS A 210 -15.05 -26.64 0.16
N GLU A 211 -15.72 -26.85 1.29
CA GLU A 211 -16.98 -27.59 1.33
C GLU A 211 -18.21 -26.70 1.12
N SER A 212 -18.04 -25.37 1.06
CA SER A 212 -19.14 -24.42 0.88
C SER A 212 -19.55 -24.31 -0.60
N PRO A 213 -20.82 -24.61 -0.95
CA PRO A 213 -21.36 -24.37 -2.28
C PRO A 213 -21.26 -22.89 -2.69
N LEU A 214 -21.52 -21.99 -1.73
CA LEU A 214 -21.47 -20.55 -1.95
C LEU A 214 -20.05 -20.06 -2.27
N PHE A 215 -19.04 -20.60 -1.60
CA PHE A 215 -17.64 -20.27 -1.88
C PHE A 215 -17.24 -20.66 -3.31
N LYS A 216 -17.63 -21.86 -3.74
CA LYS A 216 -17.33 -22.36 -5.08
C LYS A 216 -18.03 -21.56 -6.18
N ILE A 217 -19.32 -21.27 -6.01
CA ILE A 217 -20.09 -20.45 -6.96
C ILE A 217 -19.51 -19.04 -7.05
N ALA A 218 -19.21 -18.41 -5.91
CA ALA A 218 -18.66 -17.07 -5.87
C ALA A 218 -17.30 -16.98 -6.60
N LEU A 219 -16.40 -17.94 -6.38
CA LEU A 219 -15.11 -18.00 -7.09
C LEU A 219 -15.23 -18.31 -8.59
N SER A 220 -16.35 -18.89 -9.00
CA SER A 220 -16.61 -19.25 -10.41
C SER A 220 -17.36 -18.16 -11.17
N SER A 221 -17.74 -17.07 -10.50
CA SER A 221 -18.46 -15.98 -11.12
C SER A 221 -17.56 -15.20 -12.09
N PRO A 222 -18.00 -14.94 -13.32
CA PRO A 222 -17.29 -14.03 -14.22
C PRO A 222 -17.08 -12.67 -13.56
N GLY A 223 -15.93 -12.01 -13.82
CA GLY A 223 -15.63 -10.70 -13.25
C GLY A 223 -15.41 -10.69 -11.72
N VAL A 224 -15.33 -11.84 -11.06
CA VAL A 224 -14.93 -11.89 -9.65
C VAL A 224 -13.47 -11.51 -9.50
N THR A 225 -13.13 -10.74 -8.48
CA THR A 225 -11.77 -10.47 -8.05
C THR A 225 -11.59 -10.95 -6.61
N ILE A 226 -10.59 -11.81 -6.39
CA ILE A 226 -10.21 -12.24 -5.04
C ILE A 226 -9.42 -11.11 -4.37
N GLU A 227 -10.02 -10.43 -3.41
CA GLU A 227 -9.39 -9.33 -2.67
C GLU A 227 -8.45 -9.85 -1.57
N SER A 228 -8.86 -10.89 -0.85
CA SER A 228 -8.02 -11.52 0.17
C SER A 228 -8.43 -12.95 0.47
N VAL A 229 -7.47 -13.79 0.84
CA VAL A 229 -7.68 -15.16 1.30
C VAL A 229 -7.11 -15.33 2.71
N SER A 230 -7.94 -15.80 3.64
CA SER A 230 -7.51 -16.24 4.96
C SER A 230 -7.37 -17.77 4.96
N TYR A 231 -6.19 -18.27 5.34
CA TYR A 231 -5.90 -19.69 5.37
C TYR A 231 -5.12 -20.09 6.63
N PHE A 232 -5.21 -21.37 6.97
CA PHE A 232 -4.43 -21.93 8.07
C PHE A 232 -3.02 -22.29 7.58
N ASP A 233 -2.01 -21.63 8.13
CA ASP A 233 -0.60 -21.88 7.85
C ASP A 233 -0.07 -22.95 8.83
N SER A 234 0.13 -24.16 8.32
CA SER A 234 0.59 -25.30 9.10
C SER A 234 2.02 -25.15 9.63
N ALA A 235 2.84 -24.27 9.05
CA ALA A 235 4.21 -24.08 9.50
C ALA A 235 4.29 -23.29 10.82
N ILE A 236 3.33 -22.40 11.06
CA ILE A 236 3.28 -21.53 12.24
C ILE A 236 2.04 -21.74 13.11
N ASP A 237 1.21 -22.73 12.77
CA ASP A 237 -0.01 -23.13 13.47
C ASP A 237 -0.99 -21.95 13.70
N LYS A 238 -1.13 -21.09 12.68
CA LYS A 238 -1.94 -19.85 12.77
C LYS A 238 -2.68 -19.55 11.48
N ILE A 239 -3.79 -18.81 11.61
CA ILE A 239 -4.48 -18.23 10.45
C ILE A 239 -3.69 -17.03 9.95
N ARG A 240 -3.35 -17.05 8.66
CA ARG A 240 -2.79 -15.91 7.93
C ARG A 240 -3.83 -15.37 6.96
N THR A 241 -3.72 -14.09 6.62
CA THR A 241 -4.51 -13.47 5.57
C THR A 241 -3.58 -12.82 4.57
N GLU A 242 -3.71 -13.23 3.32
CA GLU A 242 -2.99 -12.67 2.18
C GLU A 242 -3.95 -11.84 1.36
N SER A 243 -3.63 -10.56 1.22
CA SER A 243 -4.46 -9.57 0.52
C SER A 243 -3.80 -9.15 -0.78
N ARG A 244 -4.60 -9.02 -1.83
CA ARG A 244 -4.19 -8.45 -3.13
C ARG A 244 -3.45 -7.13 -2.96
N THR A 245 -3.94 -6.28 -2.07
CA THR A 245 -3.33 -4.97 -1.78
C THR A 245 -1.97 -5.02 -1.07
N GLN A 246 -1.57 -6.16 -0.49
CA GLN A 246 -0.22 -6.35 0.08
C GLN A 246 0.84 -6.55 -1.01
N PHE A 247 0.46 -7.04 -2.19
CA PHE A 247 1.40 -7.22 -3.31
C PHE A 247 1.82 -5.89 -3.95
N ASP A 248 1.03 -4.84 -3.74
CA ASP A 248 1.27 -3.47 -4.22
C ASP A 248 2.21 -2.68 -3.29
N GLN A 249 2.82 -3.36 -2.32
CA GLN A 249 3.67 -2.77 -1.30
C GLN A 249 5.05 -3.41 -1.32
N ILE A 250 6.06 -2.63 -0.92
CA ILE A 250 7.40 -3.12 -0.62
C ILE A 250 7.56 -3.10 0.90
N ASP A 251 7.83 -4.25 1.51
CA ASP A 251 8.15 -4.32 2.93
C ASP A 251 9.65 -4.20 3.13
N VAL A 252 10.04 -3.15 3.85
CA VAL A 252 11.40 -2.89 4.31
C VAL A 252 11.54 -3.52 5.69
N THR A 253 12.26 -4.64 5.76
CA THR A 253 12.46 -5.39 7.00
C THR A 253 13.30 -4.60 8.01
N ASP A 254 13.15 -4.91 9.30
CA ASP A 254 13.96 -4.36 10.39
C ASP A 254 13.92 -2.82 10.60
N VAL A 255 13.09 -2.11 9.83
CA VAL A 255 12.80 -0.69 10.03
C VAL A 255 11.50 -0.50 10.79
N ASN A 256 11.58 0.18 11.93
CA ASN A 256 10.45 0.56 12.76
C ASN A 256 10.52 2.06 13.14
N LYS A 257 9.53 2.55 13.89
CA LYS A 257 9.43 3.97 14.27
C LYS A 257 10.61 4.52 15.07
N ARG A 258 11.39 3.65 15.73
CA ARG A 258 12.56 4.01 16.55
C ARG A 258 13.89 3.87 15.80
N THR A 259 13.88 3.27 14.61
CA THR A 259 15.10 3.16 13.79
C THR A 259 15.63 4.57 13.50
N GLU A 260 16.93 4.78 13.52
CA GLU A 260 17.51 6.08 13.16
C GLU A 260 17.24 6.39 11.68
N LEU A 261 17.10 7.67 11.33
CA LEU A 261 16.75 8.06 9.97
C LEU A 261 17.78 7.57 8.93
N PRO A 262 19.11 7.77 9.11
CA PRO A 262 20.09 7.30 8.14
C PRO A 262 19.98 5.80 7.85
N THR A 263 19.81 5.00 8.92
CA THR A 263 19.61 3.54 8.80
C THR A 263 18.33 3.22 8.04
N ALA A 264 17.22 3.88 8.36
CA ALA A 264 15.96 3.64 7.66
C ALA A 264 16.03 4.00 6.16
N LEU A 265 16.74 5.08 5.80
CA LEU A 265 16.97 5.47 4.42
C LEU A 265 17.83 4.44 3.67
N TYR A 266 18.94 4.00 4.29
CA TYR A 266 19.83 2.99 3.71
C TYR A 266 19.11 1.64 3.47
N GLU A 267 18.40 1.14 4.48
CA GLU A 267 17.64 -0.11 4.38
C GLU A 267 16.54 -0.03 3.32
N THR A 268 15.96 1.16 3.12
CA THR A 268 14.97 1.41 2.06
C THR A 268 15.61 1.32 0.68
N VAL A 269 16.77 1.95 0.45
CA VAL A 269 17.51 1.81 -0.81
C VAL A 269 17.81 0.34 -1.08
N ARG A 270 18.40 -0.37 -0.11
CA ARG A 270 18.76 -1.79 -0.25
C ARG A 270 17.55 -2.64 -0.62
N THR A 271 16.44 -2.48 0.09
CA THR A 271 15.20 -3.21 -0.16
C THR A 271 14.65 -2.92 -1.56
N MET A 272 14.71 -1.68 -2.03
CA MET A 272 14.25 -1.32 -3.37
C MET A 272 15.10 -1.96 -4.47
N VAL A 273 16.42 -2.02 -4.28
CA VAL A 273 17.34 -2.71 -5.20
C VAL A 273 17.01 -4.21 -5.26
N GLU A 274 16.87 -4.86 -4.09
CA GLU A 274 16.51 -6.29 -3.99
C GLU A 274 15.15 -6.60 -4.64
N ASN A 275 14.19 -5.67 -4.57
CA ASN A 275 12.84 -5.82 -5.11
C ASN A 275 12.67 -5.26 -6.54
N ARG A 276 13.76 -5.04 -7.29
CA ARG A 276 13.70 -4.44 -8.65
C ARG A 276 12.72 -5.13 -9.59
N LYS A 277 12.75 -6.47 -9.65
CA LYS A 277 11.85 -7.23 -10.52
C LYS A 277 10.38 -7.02 -10.16
N LYS A 278 10.06 -6.94 -8.87
CA LYS A 278 8.71 -6.67 -8.39
C LYS A 278 8.25 -5.26 -8.78
N LEU A 279 9.11 -4.26 -8.61
CA LEU A 279 8.82 -2.87 -9.00
C LEU A 279 8.52 -2.74 -10.50
N GLN A 280 9.24 -3.47 -11.35
CA GLN A 280 8.98 -3.55 -12.80
C GLN A 280 7.63 -4.19 -13.13
N GLN A 281 7.21 -5.19 -12.35
CA GLN A 281 5.96 -5.92 -12.58
C GLN A 281 4.73 -5.15 -12.09
N LEU A 282 4.89 -4.22 -11.14
CA LEU A 282 3.81 -3.36 -10.67
C LEU A 282 3.38 -2.43 -11.80
N LYS A 283 2.10 -2.49 -12.17
CA LYS A 283 1.53 -1.67 -13.25
C LYS A 283 0.58 -0.64 -12.69
N ALA A 284 0.46 0.46 -13.40
CA ALA A 284 -0.61 1.42 -13.22
C ALA A 284 -1.98 0.72 -13.19
N ILE A 285 -2.81 1.05 -12.20
CA ILE A 285 -4.23 0.69 -12.26
C ILE A 285 -4.83 1.53 -13.38
N ASN A 286 -5.19 0.91 -14.50
CA ASN A 286 -5.89 1.59 -15.58
C ASN A 286 -7.18 2.19 -14.99
N LEU A 287 -7.28 3.52 -15.02
CA LEU A 287 -8.56 4.20 -14.84
C LEU A 287 -9.35 3.92 -16.12
N VAL A 288 -10.28 2.95 -16.03
CA VAL A 288 -11.28 2.69 -17.07
C VAL A 288 -12.23 3.88 -17.18
#